data_AF-A0A2E3Y7C3-F1
#
_entry.id   AF-A0A2E3Y7C3-F1
#
_cell.length_a   1.000
_cell.length_b   1.000
_cell.length_c   1.000
_cell.angle_alpha   90.00
_cell.angle_beta   90.00
_cell.angle_gamma   90.00
#
_symmetry.space_group_name_H-M   'P 1'
#
loop_
_entity.id
_entity.type
_entity.pdbx_description
1 polymer ?
#
loop_
_entity_poly.entity_id
_entity_poly.type
_entity_poly.pdbx_seq_one_letter_code
_entity_poly.pdbx_strand_id
1 'polypeptide(L)'
;MISDLGDPQPGRSLSLRRIAFAIVALYLLSFAQVSPAGASPMRLSALGAQSWLVFDVTNLQQHPSLARTFAHADVELFDEWAGAVVPIGTSGAVGLFLNRPTPTIGRLNDYTATTGSRAFRSLVSTPWLDGVASMRLGGSTDVGVALRVAYDRSHRGAAEASTSLRQALIGLSFGAGKSRGLDVTVRLDHVAFRDRDEGFSASETDGTGLGVEVRGRWQLQSGLYTIPWISWEQSKAGLAPESRTLTALQSGLGINARPNASTLVVAGLLLGVDEEEVIDATGVVRRHRVVQMPTTVGGIEVQAGSMSIRVGIRHCAGWVQRTAEGVTDESFSTHLVSHVGVGFRFGDVAVDGLLRKQILRDGPYLLTGDADEGGLFTNLSLTYFLFD
;
A
#
# COMPACT_ATOMS: atom_id res chain seq x y z
N MET A 1 -52.55 -14.38 -23.17
CA MET A 1 -51.32 -15.18 -23.44
C MET A 1 -50.21 -14.63 -22.57
N ILE A 2 -49.31 -15.49 -22.10
CA ILE A 2 -48.48 -15.24 -20.91
C ILE A 2 -47.30 -14.31 -21.25
N SER A 3 -47.16 -13.26 -20.45
CA SER A 3 -45.98 -12.39 -20.39
C SER A 3 -45.24 -12.70 -19.07
N ASP A 4 -44.27 -13.61 -19.10
CA ASP A 4 -43.41 -13.86 -17.95
C ASP A 4 -42.07 -14.49 -18.37
N LEU A 5 -41.03 -13.66 -18.47
CA LEU A 5 -39.62 -14.05 -18.53
C LEU A 5 -38.83 -12.93 -17.85
N GLY A 6 -38.61 -13.10 -16.54
CA GLY A 6 -38.08 -12.05 -15.68
C GLY A 6 -36.59 -11.72 -15.86
N ASP A 7 -36.22 -10.52 -15.42
CA ASP A 7 -34.84 -10.04 -15.39
C ASP A 7 -33.91 -10.95 -14.55
N PRO A 8 -32.66 -11.19 -15.00
CA PRO A 8 -31.64 -11.85 -14.20
C PRO A 8 -31.14 -10.91 -13.09
N GLN A 9 -31.76 -11.02 -11.91
CA GLN A 9 -31.39 -10.30 -10.68
C GLN A 9 -29.89 -10.39 -10.34
N PRO A 10 -29.11 -9.28 -10.38
CA PRO A 10 -27.69 -9.26 -10.06
C PRO A 10 -27.46 -9.17 -8.53
N GLY A 11 -27.85 -10.21 -7.79
CA GLY A 11 -27.92 -10.15 -6.32
C GLY A 11 -27.23 -11.26 -5.51
N ARG A 12 -26.77 -12.36 -6.12
CA ARG A 12 -26.35 -13.58 -5.36
C ARG A 12 -24.86 -13.90 -5.32
N SER A 13 -24.00 -13.27 -6.13
CA SER A 13 -22.56 -13.53 -6.13
C SER A 13 -21.80 -12.88 -4.95
N LEU A 14 -22.31 -11.75 -4.45
CA LEU A 14 -21.72 -11.01 -3.32
C LEU A 14 -21.84 -11.76 -1.96
N SER A 15 -22.89 -12.56 -1.76
CA SER A 15 -23.08 -13.28 -0.49
C SER A 15 -22.09 -14.42 -0.31
N LEU A 16 -21.82 -15.21 -1.35
CA LEU A 16 -20.87 -16.32 -1.31
C LEU A 16 -19.43 -15.85 -1.06
N ARG A 17 -19.03 -14.69 -1.61
CA ARG A 17 -17.73 -14.08 -1.30
C ARG A 17 -17.62 -13.69 0.17
N ARG A 18 -18.66 -13.04 0.73
CA ARG A 18 -18.72 -12.65 2.15
C ARG A 18 -18.73 -13.86 3.10
N ILE A 19 -19.42 -14.95 2.72
CA ILE A 19 -19.44 -16.20 3.50
C ILE A 19 -18.08 -16.91 3.45
N ALA A 20 -17.44 -16.99 2.28
CA ALA A 20 -16.09 -17.56 2.17
C ALA A 20 -15.06 -16.74 2.96
N PHE A 21 -15.14 -15.40 2.89
CA PHE A 21 -14.31 -14.47 3.67
C PHE A 21 -14.50 -14.68 5.18
N ALA A 22 -15.74 -14.78 5.65
CA ALA A 22 -16.06 -15.05 7.06
C ALA A 22 -15.56 -16.43 7.52
N ILE A 23 -15.67 -17.47 6.70
CA ILE A 23 -15.19 -18.82 7.03
C ILE A 23 -13.66 -18.88 7.07
N VAL A 24 -12.96 -18.24 6.13
CA VAL A 24 -11.48 -18.14 6.14
C VAL A 24 -11.00 -17.34 7.34
N ALA A 25 -11.66 -16.21 7.66
CA ALA A 25 -11.38 -15.45 8.87
C ALA A 25 -11.58 -16.29 10.15
N LEU A 26 -12.69 -17.03 10.27
CA LEU A 26 -12.94 -17.90 11.42
C LEU A 26 -11.90 -19.02 11.58
N TYR A 27 -11.45 -19.62 10.47
CA TYR A 27 -10.45 -20.69 10.51
C TYR A 27 -9.05 -20.18 10.89
N LEU A 28 -8.68 -18.96 10.46
CA LEU A 28 -7.40 -18.34 10.79
C LEU A 28 -7.33 -17.82 12.24
N LEU A 29 -8.47 -17.58 12.90
CA LEU A 29 -8.57 -17.10 14.28
C LEU A 29 -8.36 -18.20 15.36
N SER A 30 -8.05 -19.44 14.98
CA SER A 30 -8.10 -20.61 15.88
C SER A 30 -6.76 -21.12 16.42
N PHE A 31 -5.65 -20.40 16.19
CA PHE A 31 -4.32 -20.77 16.73
C PHE A 31 -3.69 -19.60 17.49
N ALA A 32 -3.21 -19.90 18.70
CA ALA A 32 -3.05 -18.91 19.75
C ALA A 32 -1.61 -18.54 20.07
N GLN A 33 -1.53 -17.36 20.69
CA GLN A 33 -0.53 -16.85 21.63
C GLN A 33 0.43 -15.79 21.07
N VAL A 34 0.31 -14.60 21.70
CA VAL A 34 1.41 -13.64 21.99
C VAL A 34 1.56 -12.67 20.75
N SER A 35 2.01 -11.42 20.90
CA SER A 35 1.87 -10.28 19.93
C SER A 35 3.11 -9.37 19.68
N PRO A 36 3.45 -8.88 18.47
CA PRO A 36 4.58 -7.97 18.31
C PRO A 36 4.16 -6.56 18.74
N ALA A 37 5.02 -5.57 18.49
CA ALA A 37 4.53 -4.19 18.36
C ALA A 37 3.66 -4.10 17.08
N GLY A 38 2.37 -4.36 17.25
CA GLY A 38 1.39 -4.49 16.18
C GLY A 38 1.14 -3.23 15.37
N ALA A 39 0.90 -3.38 14.06
CA ALA A 39 0.69 -2.25 13.16
C ALA A 39 -0.29 -2.53 12.01
N SER A 40 -1.54 -2.13 12.19
CA SER A 40 -2.43 -1.87 11.07
C SER A 40 -1.89 -0.75 10.16
N PRO A 41 -2.31 -0.69 8.89
CA PRO A 41 -2.11 0.49 8.05
C PRO A 41 -2.72 1.77 8.65
N MET A 42 -3.76 1.67 9.47
CA MET A 42 -4.37 2.83 10.15
C MET A 42 -3.46 3.44 11.21
N ARG A 43 -2.74 2.60 11.96
CA ARG A 43 -1.69 3.07 12.86
C ARG A 43 -0.59 3.82 12.08
N LEU A 44 -0.18 3.31 10.93
CA LEU A 44 0.83 3.94 10.09
C LEU A 44 0.35 5.29 9.52
N SER A 45 -0.88 5.34 9.00
CA SER A 45 -1.52 6.57 8.52
C SER A 45 -1.62 7.62 9.62
N ALA A 46 -2.01 7.22 10.84
CA ALA A 46 -2.06 8.09 12.00
C ALA A 46 -0.69 8.66 12.42
N LEU A 47 0.42 8.00 12.08
CA LEU A 47 1.79 8.44 12.35
C LEU A 47 2.44 9.24 11.20
N GLY A 48 1.68 9.61 10.16
CA GLY A 48 2.18 10.37 8.99
C GLY A 48 2.34 9.56 7.71
N ALA A 49 1.83 8.33 7.69
CA ALA A 49 1.57 7.52 6.49
C ALA A 49 2.80 7.10 5.67
N GLN A 50 3.87 6.57 6.28
CA GLN A 50 5.09 6.13 5.56
C GLN A 50 5.71 4.85 6.13
N SER A 51 5.51 3.72 5.45
CA SER A 51 6.02 2.39 5.85
C SER A 51 7.54 2.37 5.97
N TRP A 52 8.25 3.04 5.06
CA TRP A 52 9.71 3.09 5.04
C TRP A 52 10.35 3.71 6.31
N LEU A 53 9.62 4.57 7.03
CA LEU A 53 10.13 5.22 8.25
C LEU A 53 9.94 4.37 9.52
N VAL A 54 9.09 3.33 9.47
CA VAL A 54 8.74 2.49 10.63
C VAL A 54 9.17 1.05 10.38
N PHE A 55 9.60 0.34 11.44
CA PHE A 55 9.88 -1.09 11.37
C PHE A 55 8.75 -1.90 12.00
N ASP A 56 7.77 -2.31 11.19
CA ASP A 56 6.59 -3.07 11.61
C ASP A 56 5.96 -3.89 10.47
N VAL A 57 4.83 -4.54 10.74
CA VAL A 57 4.18 -5.49 9.81
C VAL A 57 3.72 -4.85 8.48
N THR A 58 3.57 -3.52 8.41
CA THR A 58 3.26 -2.82 7.14
C THR A 58 4.39 -2.97 6.11
N ASN A 59 5.64 -3.15 6.58
CA ASN A 59 6.81 -3.33 5.73
C ASN A 59 6.75 -4.58 4.83
N LEU A 60 5.87 -5.53 5.13
CA LEU A 60 5.69 -6.74 4.32
C LEU A 60 5.21 -6.44 2.90
N GLN A 61 4.65 -5.25 2.66
CA GLN A 61 4.35 -4.80 1.29
C GLN A 61 5.62 -4.63 0.44
N GLN A 62 6.77 -4.32 1.05
CA GLN A 62 8.02 -3.98 0.39
C GLN A 62 9.14 -5.00 0.63
N HIS A 63 9.14 -5.71 1.76
CA HIS A 63 10.20 -6.63 2.16
C HIS A 63 9.65 -8.02 2.52
N PRO A 64 9.43 -8.91 1.53
CA PRO A 64 8.85 -10.23 1.78
C PRO A 64 9.74 -11.13 2.65
N SER A 65 11.06 -10.89 2.71
CA SER A 65 12.00 -11.56 3.62
C SER A 65 11.66 -11.41 5.09
N LEU A 66 10.85 -10.41 5.46
CA LEU A 66 10.45 -10.16 6.84
C LEU A 66 9.16 -10.89 7.26
N ALA A 67 8.51 -11.66 6.38
CA ALA A 67 7.24 -12.35 6.70
C ALA A 67 7.35 -13.23 7.95
N ARG A 68 8.47 -13.93 8.15
CA ARG A 68 8.79 -14.71 9.37
C ARG A 68 8.94 -13.87 10.65
N THR A 69 9.18 -12.57 10.54
CA THR A 69 9.29 -11.62 11.66
C THR A 69 7.94 -10.98 12.01
N PHE A 70 6.99 -11.00 11.07
CA PHE A 70 5.75 -10.22 11.13
C PHE A 70 4.53 -11.10 10.80
N ALA A 71 4.40 -12.24 11.49
CA ALA A 71 3.19 -13.06 11.39
C ALA A 71 2.01 -12.36 12.09
N HIS A 72 0.92 -12.21 11.36
CA HIS A 72 -0.30 -11.54 11.78
C HIS A 72 -1.44 -11.92 10.83
N ALA A 73 -2.69 -11.72 11.24
CA ALA A 73 -3.82 -11.56 10.35
C ALA A 73 -4.32 -10.11 10.43
N ASP A 74 -4.78 -9.54 9.32
CA ASP A 74 -5.29 -8.18 9.26
C ASP A 74 -6.51 -8.10 8.34
N VAL A 75 -7.44 -7.23 8.71
CA VAL A 75 -8.68 -6.96 7.98
C VAL A 75 -8.93 -5.46 7.99
N GLU A 76 -8.97 -4.82 6.84
CA GLU A 76 -9.42 -3.44 6.71
C GLU A 76 -10.85 -3.41 6.15
N LEU A 77 -11.76 -2.83 6.93
CA LEU A 77 -13.19 -2.95 6.69
C LEU A 77 -13.72 -1.96 5.66
N PHE A 78 -13.01 -0.85 5.42
CA PHE A 78 -13.39 0.20 4.49
C PHE A 78 -12.76 0.00 3.09
N ASP A 79 -11.49 -0.40 3.06
CA ASP A 79 -10.76 -0.71 1.81
C ASP A 79 -10.98 -2.17 1.33
N GLU A 80 -11.95 -2.90 1.94
CA GLU A 80 -12.39 -4.26 1.62
C GLU A 80 -11.27 -5.31 1.39
N TRP A 81 -10.19 -5.24 2.16
CA TRP A 81 -9.06 -6.17 2.06
C TRP A 81 -8.80 -6.94 3.37
N ALA A 82 -8.26 -8.14 3.23
CA ALA A 82 -7.81 -8.95 4.37
C ALA A 82 -6.68 -9.89 3.98
N GLY A 83 -5.94 -10.36 4.97
CA GLY A 83 -5.00 -11.46 4.78
C GLY A 83 -4.36 -11.92 6.05
N ALA A 84 -3.49 -12.92 5.93
CA ALA A 84 -2.67 -13.38 7.02
C ALA A 84 -1.29 -13.81 6.53
N VAL A 85 -0.30 -13.69 7.41
CA VAL A 85 1.03 -14.29 7.30
C VAL A 85 1.19 -15.23 8.47
N VAL A 86 1.30 -16.52 8.19
CA VAL A 86 1.35 -17.62 9.16
C VAL A 86 2.75 -18.26 9.13
N PRO A 87 3.36 -18.54 10.29
CA PRO A 87 4.65 -19.22 10.32
C PRO A 87 4.56 -20.67 9.84
N ILE A 88 5.67 -21.17 9.30
CA ILE A 88 5.88 -22.58 8.98
C ILE A 88 7.09 -23.05 9.79
N GLY A 89 6.80 -23.67 10.94
CA GLY A 89 7.81 -24.04 11.93
C GLY A 89 8.59 -22.83 12.45
N THR A 90 9.87 -23.03 12.76
CA THR A 90 10.77 -21.98 13.27
C THR A 90 11.60 -21.29 12.18
N SER A 91 11.50 -21.77 10.93
CA SER A 91 12.39 -21.40 9.82
C SER A 91 11.69 -20.66 8.69
N GLY A 92 10.36 -20.70 8.55
CA GLY A 92 9.67 -20.02 7.45
C GLY A 92 8.35 -19.37 7.84
N ALA A 93 7.73 -18.70 6.88
CA ALA A 93 6.36 -18.21 6.95
C ALA A 93 5.76 -18.09 5.55
N VAL A 94 4.45 -18.27 5.42
CA VAL A 94 3.67 -18.08 4.19
C VAL A 94 2.47 -17.22 4.52
N GLY A 95 2.10 -16.33 3.61
CA GLY A 95 0.91 -15.51 3.74
C GLY A 95 0.18 -15.29 2.43
N LEU A 96 -1.06 -14.84 2.59
CA LEU A 96 -1.98 -14.51 1.52
C LEU A 96 -2.80 -13.31 1.95
N PHE A 97 -2.79 -12.26 1.13
CA PHE A 97 -3.73 -11.16 1.22
C PHE A 97 -4.59 -11.10 -0.05
N LEU A 98 -5.85 -10.74 0.13
CA LEU A 98 -6.86 -10.53 -0.91
C LEU A 98 -7.22 -9.05 -0.93
N ASN A 99 -7.39 -8.47 -2.12
CA ASN A 99 -7.75 -7.06 -2.34
C ASN A 99 -6.80 -5.99 -1.75
N ARG A 100 -5.61 -6.36 -1.25
CA ARG A 100 -4.70 -5.40 -0.58
C ARG A 100 -4.21 -4.30 -1.54
N PRO A 101 -4.53 -3.02 -1.32
CA PRO A 101 -4.14 -1.94 -2.22
C PRO A 101 -2.62 -1.70 -2.18
N THR A 102 -2.06 -1.19 -3.29
CA THR A 102 -0.65 -0.78 -3.38
C THR A 102 -0.48 0.49 -4.23
N PRO A 103 0.57 1.30 -4.00
CA PRO A 103 0.84 2.49 -4.82
C PRO A 103 0.99 2.19 -6.32
N THR A 104 1.53 1.02 -6.67
CA THR A 104 1.67 0.57 -8.07
C THR A 104 0.32 0.42 -8.76
N ILE A 105 -0.70 -0.08 -8.05
CA ILE A 105 -2.07 -0.24 -8.56
C ILE A 105 -2.78 1.12 -8.67
N GLY A 106 -2.50 2.06 -7.74
CA GLY A 106 -2.94 3.45 -7.87
C GLY A 106 -2.48 4.08 -9.19
N ARG A 107 -1.16 4.07 -9.46
CA ARG A 107 -0.57 4.61 -10.70
C ARG A 107 -1.00 3.90 -11.99
N LEU A 108 -1.47 2.66 -11.88
CA LEU A 108 -2.08 1.92 -12.98
C LEU A 108 -3.48 2.47 -13.26
N ASN A 109 -4.29 2.68 -12.22
CA ASN A 109 -5.65 3.20 -12.31
C ASN A 109 -5.68 4.69 -12.72
N ASP A 110 -4.73 5.50 -12.26
CA ASP A 110 -4.58 6.90 -12.71
C ASP A 110 -4.30 6.99 -14.22
N TYR A 111 -3.55 6.02 -14.76
CA TYR A 111 -3.29 5.89 -16.19
C TYR A 111 -4.52 5.39 -16.94
N THR A 112 -5.18 4.31 -16.48
CA THR A 112 -6.37 3.79 -17.16
C THR A 112 -7.48 4.85 -17.22
N ALA A 113 -7.66 5.65 -16.17
CA ALA A 113 -8.64 6.73 -16.11
C ALA A 113 -8.40 7.87 -17.12
N THR A 114 -7.19 8.00 -17.70
CA THR A 114 -6.80 9.16 -18.52
C THR A 114 -6.46 8.87 -19.98
N THR A 115 -6.22 7.61 -20.38
CA THR A 115 -5.90 7.20 -21.77
C THR A 115 -6.97 6.27 -22.40
N GLY A 116 -6.80 5.85 -23.65
CA GLY A 116 -7.58 4.81 -24.33
C GLY A 116 -9.02 5.20 -24.73
N SER A 117 -9.87 4.18 -24.88
CA SER A 117 -11.29 4.27 -25.17
C SER A 117 -12.12 4.62 -23.93
N ARG A 118 -13.44 4.80 -24.10
CA ARG A 118 -14.36 4.91 -22.96
C ARG A 118 -14.44 3.60 -22.18
N ALA A 119 -14.30 2.46 -22.85
CA ALA A 119 -14.31 1.16 -22.18
C ALA A 119 -13.07 0.99 -21.30
N PHE A 120 -11.89 1.41 -21.78
CA PHE A 120 -10.64 1.36 -21.02
C PHE A 120 -10.64 2.33 -19.83
N ARG A 121 -11.11 3.57 -20.00
CA ARG A 121 -11.29 4.53 -18.89
C ARG A 121 -12.28 4.11 -17.81
N SER A 122 -13.14 3.13 -18.10
CA SER A 122 -14.07 2.58 -17.11
C SER A 122 -13.46 1.47 -16.23
N LEU A 123 -12.21 1.05 -16.52
CA LEU A 123 -11.53 -0.01 -15.79
C LEU A 123 -10.88 0.51 -14.51
N VAL A 124 -11.07 -0.24 -13.43
CA VAL A 124 -10.44 -0.01 -12.12
C VAL A 124 -9.79 -1.33 -11.70
N SER A 125 -8.47 -1.45 -11.92
CA SER A 125 -7.71 -2.62 -11.48
C SER A 125 -7.84 -2.79 -9.97
N THR A 126 -8.46 -3.89 -9.57
CA THR A 126 -8.51 -4.33 -8.19
C THR A 126 -7.36 -5.31 -7.93
N PRO A 127 -6.68 -5.24 -6.77
CA PRO A 127 -5.78 -6.30 -6.35
C PRO A 127 -6.62 -7.58 -6.16
N TRP A 128 -6.14 -8.73 -6.62
CA TRP A 128 -6.81 -10.01 -6.41
C TRP A 128 -6.11 -10.84 -5.35
N LEU A 129 -4.78 -10.87 -5.42
CA LEU A 129 -3.93 -11.75 -4.62
C LEU A 129 -2.56 -11.09 -4.40
N ASP A 130 -2.10 -11.10 -3.15
CA ASP A 130 -0.72 -10.86 -2.74
C ASP A 130 -0.27 -12.06 -1.88
N GLY A 131 0.41 -13.01 -2.50
CA GLY A 131 0.95 -14.20 -1.84
C GLY A 131 2.41 -13.99 -1.47
N VAL A 132 2.78 -14.23 -0.22
CA VAL A 132 4.15 -14.05 0.29
C VAL A 132 4.68 -15.35 0.91
N ALA A 133 5.97 -15.61 0.74
CA ALA A 133 6.68 -16.70 1.41
C ALA A 133 8.05 -16.21 1.89
N SER A 134 8.54 -16.72 3.02
CA SER A 134 9.88 -16.44 3.53
C SER A 134 10.50 -17.65 4.21
N MET A 135 11.83 -17.71 4.21
CA MET A 135 12.62 -18.76 4.83
C MET A 135 13.93 -18.21 5.37
N ARG A 136 14.35 -18.67 6.55
CA ARG A 136 15.69 -18.48 7.09
C ARG A 136 16.67 -19.38 6.36
N LEU A 137 17.64 -18.79 5.66
CA LEU A 137 18.70 -19.54 4.97
C LEU A 137 19.76 -20.06 5.94
N GLY A 138 20.01 -19.33 7.02
CA GLY A 138 21.00 -19.68 8.04
C GLY A 138 21.47 -18.44 8.81
N GLY A 139 21.97 -18.66 10.03
CA GLY A 139 22.41 -17.57 10.90
C GLY A 139 21.32 -16.51 11.11
N SER A 140 21.64 -15.26 10.74
CA SER A 140 20.73 -14.11 10.79
C SER A 140 20.32 -13.61 9.39
N THR A 141 20.22 -14.53 8.41
CA THR A 141 19.82 -14.22 7.03
C THR A 141 18.50 -14.90 6.69
N ASP A 142 17.51 -14.10 6.31
CA ASP A 142 16.20 -14.54 5.80
C ASP A 142 16.05 -14.13 4.32
N VAL A 143 15.43 -14.99 3.51
CA VAL A 143 14.98 -14.71 2.14
C VAL A 143 13.46 -14.70 2.09
N GLY A 144 12.86 -13.96 1.16
CA GLY A 144 11.44 -14.07 0.88
C GLY A 144 11.08 -13.67 -0.53
N VAL A 145 9.91 -14.13 -0.97
CA VAL A 145 9.32 -13.83 -2.28
C VAL A 145 7.88 -13.40 -2.06
N ALA A 146 7.40 -12.41 -2.80
CA ALA A 146 5.98 -12.12 -2.92
C ALA A 146 5.54 -12.06 -4.39
N LEU A 147 4.30 -12.46 -4.65
CA LEU A 147 3.66 -12.46 -5.96
C LEU A 147 2.31 -11.76 -5.86
N ARG A 148 2.13 -10.73 -6.67
CA ARG A 148 0.93 -9.89 -6.73
C ARG A 148 0.28 -9.95 -8.09
N VAL A 149 -1.04 -9.98 -8.09
CA VAL A 149 -1.87 -9.88 -9.29
C VAL A 149 -2.99 -8.87 -9.06
N ALA A 150 -3.12 -7.93 -10.00
CA ALA A 150 -4.28 -7.06 -10.13
C ALA A 150 -4.81 -7.15 -11.57
N TYR A 151 -6.13 -7.10 -11.73
CA TYR A 151 -6.78 -7.24 -13.03
C TYR A 151 -8.16 -6.60 -13.05
N ASP A 152 -8.51 -6.00 -14.18
CA ASP A 152 -9.89 -5.66 -14.51
C ASP A 152 -10.15 -5.79 -16.03
N ARG A 153 -11.40 -6.04 -16.40
CA ARG A 153 -11.85 -6.15 -17.79
C ARG A 153 -13.29 -5.69 -18.01
N SER A 154 -13.53 -5.12 -19.18
CA SER A 154 -14.84 -4.75 -19.69
C SER A 154 -15.03 -5.36 -21.08
N HIS A 155 -16.20 -5.96 -21.30
CA HIS A 155 -16.59 -6.52 -22.60
C HIS A 155 -18.06 -6.16 -22.86
N ARG A 156 -18.32 -5.28 -23.83
CA ARG A 156 -19.67 -4.78 -24.16
C ARG A 156 -19.82 -4.68 -25.68
N GLY A 157 -20.62 -5.58 -26.27
CA GLY A 157 -20.76 -5.66 -27.72
C GLY A 157 -19.42 -6.02 -28.38
N ALA A 158 -18.96 -5.17 -29.31
CA ALA A 158 -17.65 -5.29 -29.96
C ALA A 158 -16.50 -4.67 -29.14
N ALA A 159 -16.79 -3.89 -28.09
CA ALA A 159 -15.76 -3.25 -27.28
C ALA A 159 -15.20 -4.21 -26.22
N GLU A 160 -13.87 -4.35 -26.20
CA GLU A 160 -13.11 -5.22 -25.30
C GLU A 160 -11.91 -4.44 -24.74
N ALA A 161 -11.92 -4.21 -23.42
CA ALA A 161 -10.82 -3.54 -22.72
C ALA A 161 -10.38 -4.37 -21.51
N SER A 162 -9.07 -4.45 -21.25
CA SER A 162 -8.54 -5.03 -20.01
C SER A 162 -7.21 -4.42 -19.61
N THR A 163 -6.98 -4.39 -18.30
CA THR A 163 -5.71 -3.98 -17.70
C THR A 163 -5.26 -5.04 -16.70
N SER A 164 -3.96 -5.33 -16.66
CA SER A 164 -3.38 -6.28 -15.71
C SER A 164 -2.03 -5.81 -15.19
N LEU A 165 -1.76 -6.11 -13.92
CA LEU A 165 -0.44 -6.01 -13.30
C LEU A 165 -0.12 -7.35 -12.66
N ARG A 166 1.08 -7.88 -12.98
CA ARG A 166 1.71 -8.98 -12.27
C ARG A 166 3.02 -8.45 -11.70
N GLN A 167 3.24 -8.61 -10.41
CA GLN A 167 4.43 -8.09 -9.73
C GLN A 167 5.06 -9.19 -8.88
N ALA A 168 6.37 -9.36 -9.01
CA ALA A 168 7.17 -10.26 -8.18
C ALA A 168 8.16 -9.45 -7.35
N LEU A 169 8.27 -9.75 -6.07
CA LEU A 169 9.26 -9.18 -5.16
C LEU A 169 10.18 -10.30 -4.66
N ILE A 170 11.49 -10.07 -4.64
CA ILE A 170 12.49 -11.00 -4.10
C ILE A 170 13.31 -10.23 -3.07
N GLY A 171 13.11 -10.57 -1.80
CA GLY A 171 13.72 -9.90 -0.64
C GLY A 171 14.80 -10.74 0.02
N LEU A 172 15.85 -10.07 0.50
CA LEU A 172 16.86 -10.59 1.42
C LEU A 172 16.89 -9.71 2.66
N SER A 173 17.06 -10.30 3.84
CA SER A 173 17.24 -9.60 5.09
C SER A 173 18.46 -10.16 5.82
N PHE A 174 19.45 -9.32 6.05
CA PHE A 174 20.67 -9.63 6.78
C PHE A 174 20.60 -9.00 8.18
N GLY A 175 21.10 -9.68 9.20
CA GLY A 175 21.03 -9.19 10.58
C GLY A 175 19.60 -9.12 11.11
N ALA A 176 18.74 -10.07 10.71
CA ALA A 176 17.44 -10.25 11.35
C ALA A 176 17.62 -10.53 12.86
N GLY A 177 16.91 -9.79 13.71
CA GLY A 177 17.05 -9.88 15.18
C GLY A 177 18.40 -9.39 15.74
N LYS A 178 19.19 -8.61 14.99
CA LYS A 178 20.44 -7.98 15.46
C LYS A 178 20.28 -6.47 15.59
N SER A 179 21.17 -5.83 16.35
CA SER A 179 21.24 -4.37 16.50
C SER A 179 21.57 -3.64 15.20
N ARG A 180 22.12 -4.33 14.20
CA ARG A 180 22.28 -3.83 12.83
C ARG A 180 21.81 -4.87 11.84
N GLY A 181 20.99 -4.46 10.90
CA GLY A 181 20.58 -5.25 9.75
C GLY A 181 20.46 -4.42 8.47
N LEU A 182 20.27 -5.14 7.36
CA LEU A 182 20.09 -4.59 6.02
C LEU A 182 19.02 -5.43 5.32
N ASP A 183 17.96 -4.78 4.85
CA ASP A 183 16.94 -5.39 4.00
C ASP A 183 17.18 -4.90 2.57
N VAL A 184 17.13 -5.82 1.60
CA VAL A 184 17.23 -5.53 0.17
C VAL A 184 16.04 -6.20 -0.51
N THR A 185 15.40 -5.55 -1.46
CA THR A 185 14.34 -6.18 -2.26
C THR A 185 14.44 -5.74 -3.71
N VAL A 186 14.40 -6.73 -4.62
CA VAL A 186 14.27 -6.51 -6.06
C VAL A 186 12.80 -6.73 -6.44
N ARG A 187 12.26 -5.87 -7.28
CA ARG A 187 10.89 -5.93 -7.81
C ARG A 187 10.92 -6.09 -9.31
N LEU A 188 10.05 -6.95 -9.84
CA LEU A 188 9.84 -7.16 -11.26
C LEU A 188 8.36 -6.98 -11.55
N ASP A 189 8.02 -6.08 -12.46
CA ASP A 189 6.65 -5.78 -12.85
C ASP A 189 6.41 -6.21 -14.31
N HIS A 190 5.22 -6.74 -14.57
CA HIS A 190 4.67 -6.94 -15.91
C HIS A 190 3.28 -6.31 -15.95
N VAL A 191 3.09 -5.36 -16.85
CA VAL A 191 1.82 -4.66 -17.09
C VAL A 191 1.33 -5.07 -18.47
N ALA A 192 0.04 -5.38 -18.61
CA ALA A 192 -0.55 -5.64 -19.92
C ALA A 192 -1.80 -4.79 -20.10
N PHE A 193 -1.91 -4.15 -21.26
CA PHE A 193 -3.08 -3.36 -21.66
C PHE A 193 -3.66 -3.90 -22.96
N ARG A 194 -4.99 -3.93 -23.03
CA ARG A 194 -5.74 -4.25 -24.24
C ARG A 194 -6.93 -3.31 -24.32
N ASP A 195 -7.16 -2.73 -25.49
CA ASP A 195 -8.26 -1.81 -25.72
C ASP A 195 -8.69 -1.84 -27.18
N ARG A 196 -9.87 -2.39 -27.44
CA ARG A 196 -10.49 -2.49 -28.76
C ARG A 196 -11.87 -1.88 -28.66
N ASP A 197 -12.14 -0.86 -29.47
CA ASP A 197 -13.45 -0.21 -29.55
C ASP A 197 -13.77 0.15 -31.02
N GLU A 198 -15.04 0.36 -31.34
CA GLU A 198 -15.44 0.71 -32.72
C GLU A 198 -14.89 2.11 -33.09
N GLY A 199 -13.91 2.13 -33.99
CA GLY A 199 -13.19 3.35 -34.40
C GLY A 199 -11.91 3.65 -33.60
N PHE A 200 -11.53 2.81 -32.63
CA PHE A 200 -10.27 2.94 -31.89
C PHE A 200 -9.54 1.59 -31.80
N SER A 201 -8.45 1.45 -32.56
CA SER A 201 -7.60 0.25 -32.56
C SER A 201 -6.24 0.55 -31.92
N ALA A 202 -6.22 0.75 -30.60
CA ALA A 202 -4.98 0.58 -29.85
C ALA A 202 -4.62 -0.92 -29.83
N SER A 203 -3.35 -1.26 -30.01
CA SER A 203 -2.94 -2.67 -29.95
C SER A 203 -2.68 -3.11 -28.51
N GLU A 204 -2.85 -4.40 -28.27
CA GLU A 204 -2.38 -5.07 -27.05
C GLU A 204 -0.91 -4.72 -26.81
N THR A 205 -0.59 -4.23 -25.62
CA THR A 205 0.75 -3.75 -25.29
C THR A 205 1.17 -4.27 -23.92
N ASP A 206 2.26 -5.03 -23.93
CA ASP A 206 2.94 -5.47 -22.72
C ASP A 206 4.04 -4.47 -22.34
N GLY A 207 4.19 -4.28 -21.03
CA GLY A 207 5.17 -3.41 -20.41
C GLY A 207 5.87 -4.08 -19.25
N THR A 208 7.09 -3.65 -18.97
CA THR A 208 7.94 -4.23 -17.92
C THR A 208 8.40 -3.17 -16.95
N GLY A 209 8.64 -3.58 -15.70
CA GLY A 209 9.27 -2.74 -14.69
C GLY A 209 10.29 -3.51 -13.85
N LEU A 210 11.23 -2.75 -13.31
CA LEU A 210 12.27 -3.18 -12.39
C LEU A 210 12.33 -2.19 -11.25
N GLY A 211 12.47 -2.68 -10.02
CA GLY A 211 12.76 -1.84 -8.86
C GLY A 211 13.78 -2.48 -7.94
N VAL A 212 14.50 -1.66 -7.18
CA VAL A 212 15.43 -2.09 -6.13
C VAL A 212 15.26 -1.17 -4.93
N GLU A 213 14.97 -1.76 -3.78
CA GLU A 213 14.88 -1.06 -2.50
C GLU A 213 15.92 -1.61 -1.52
N VAL A 214 16.59 -0.71 -0.80
CA VAL A 214 17.60 -1.03 0.21
C VAL A 214 17.32 -0.22 1.47
N ARG A 215 17.30 -0.91 2.62
CA ARG A 215 16.95 -0.32 3.91
C ARG A 215 17.85 -0.81 5.03
N GLY A 216 18.53 0.11 5.72
CA GLY A 216 19.26 -0.17 6.94
C GLY A 216 18.33 -0.25 8.16
N ARG A 217 18.66 -1.11 9.12
CA ARG A 217 17.99 -1.20 10.42
C ARG A 217 19.03 -1.08 11.51
N TRP A 218 19.30 0.13 12.01
CA TRP A 218 20.41 0.37 12.93
C TRP A 218 19.91 0.85 14.29
N GLN A 219 20.03 0.00 15.28
CA GLN A 219 19.87 0.35 16.69
C GLN A 219 21.07 1.19 17.13
N LEU A 220 20.82 2.43 17.53
CA LEU A 220 21.83 3.35 18.04
C LEU A 220 22.06 3.12 19.55
N GLN A 221 20.97 2.86 20.28
CA GLN A 221 20.96 2.49 21.70
C GLN A 221 19.67 1.72 22.03
N SER A 222 19.47 1.30 23.28
CA SER A 222 18.20 0.69 23.69
C SER A 222 17.02 1.61 23.36
N GLY A 223 15.98 1.08 22.71
CA GLY A 223 14.80 1.83 22.30
C GLY A 223 14.98 2.84 21.15
N LEU A 224 16.20 3.09 20.63
CA LEU A 224 16.42 4.06 19.53
C LEU A 224 16.98 3.39 18.28
N TYR A 225 16.22 3.48 17.20
CA TYR A 225 16.57 2.94 15.88
C TYR A 225 16.60 4.05 14.84
N THR A 226 17.54 3.95 13.90
CA THR A 226 17.52 4.71 12.65
C THR A 226 17.38 3.77 11.46
N ILE A 227 16.62 4.24 10.48
CA ILE A 227 16.19 3.48 9.30
C ILE A 227 16.50 4.31 8.04
N PRO A 228 17.77 4.34 7.59
CA PRO A 228 18.11 4.91 6.29
C PRO A 228 17.59 3.99 5.19
N TRP A 229 17.00 4.56 4.13
CA TRP A 229 16.50 3.79 2.99
C TRP A 229 16.66 4.53 1.67
N ILE A 230 16.71 3.76 0.59
CA ILE A 230 16.70 4.22 -0.79
C ILE A 230 15.94 3.21 -1.64
N SER A 231 15.08 3.70 -2.54
CA SER A 231 14.28 2.92 -3.46
C SER A 231 14.40 3.53 -4.85
N TRP A 232 14.70 2.71 -5.85
CA TRP A 232 14.71 3.10 -7.26
C TRP A 232 13.77 2.17 -8.02
N GLU A 233 12.97 2.73 -8.91
CA GLU A 233 12.13 1.96 -9.82
C GLU A 233 12.12 2.58 -11.22
N GLN A 234 11.97 1.73 -12.22
CA GLN A 234 11.67 2.12 -13.58
C GLN A 234 10.63 1.17 -14.15
N SER A 235 9.64 1.69 -14.86
CA SER A 235 8.67 0.88 -15.60
C SER A 235 8.31 1.53 -16.92
N LYS A 236 8.08 0.70 -17.94
CA LYS A 236 7.66 1.14 -19.28
C LYS A 236 6.44 0.35 -19.71
N ALA A 237 5.32 1.03 -19.92
CA ALA A 237 4.06 0.46 -20.39
C ALA A 237 3.20 1.59 -20.99
N GLY A 238 2.37 1.32 -21.99
CA GLY A 238 1.42 2.29 -22.54
C GLY A 238 0.48 1.62 -23.54
N LEU A 239 -0.65 2.24 -23.90
CA LEU A 239 -1.52 1.76 -24.97
C LEU A 239 -0.93 2.15 -26.32
N ALA A 240 -0.32 1.20 -27.04
CA ALA A 240 0.26 1.47 -28.34
C ALA A 240 -0.74 2.10 -29.33
N PRO A 241 -0.33 3.13 -30.09
CA PRO A 241 1.06 3.58 -30.30
C PRO A 241 1.67 4.46 -29.19
N GLU A 242 0.91 4.84 -28.15
CA GLU A 242 1.49 5.57 -27.01
C GLU A 242 2.48 4.70 -26.22
N SER A 243 3.53 5.32 -25.70
CA SER A 243 4.40 4.67 -24.71
C SER A 243 4.69 5.61 -23.56
N ARG A 244 4.60 5.09 -22.33
CA ARG A 244 4.90 5.80 -21.10
C ARG A 244 6.06 5.11 -20.39
N THR A 245 7.02 5.90 -19.93
CA THR A 245 8.14 5.47 -19.08
C THR A 245 8.07 6.23 -17.77
N LEU A 246 7.96 5.51 -16.66
CA LEU A 246 8.09 6.03 -15.31
C LEU A 246 9.47 5.68 -14.77
N THR A 247 10.16 6.62 -14.16
CA THR A 247 11.35 6.39 -13.34
C THR A 247 11.17 7.13 -12.02
N ALA A 248 11.34 6.45 -10.88
CA ALA A 248 11.32 7.10 -9.58
C ALA A 248 12.57 6.74 -8.78
N LEU A 249 13.11 7.73 -8.07
CA LEU A 249 14.18 7.57 -7.11
C LEU A 249 13.73 8.25 -5.82
N GLN A 250 13.59 7.47 -4.75
CA GLN A 250 13.11 7.93 -3.46
C GLN A 250 14.10 7.50 -2.37
N SER A 251 14.22 8.29 -1.32
CA SER A 251 15.14 8.03 -0.21
C SER A 251 14.67 8.70 1.06
N GLY A 252 15.17 8.24 2.19
CA GLY A 252 14.86 8.88 3.46
C GLY A 252 15.62 8.32 4.64
N LEU A 253 15.32 8.92 5.79
CA LEU A 253 15.87 8.56 7.08
C LEU A 253 14.75 8.55 8.11
N GLY A 254 14.40 7.37 8.61
CA GLY A 254 13.54 7.20 9.77
C GLY A 254 14.32 7.20 11.08
N ILE A 255 13.67 7.68 12.14
CA ILE A 255 14.10 7.56 13.54
C ILE A 255 12.90 7.06 14.33
N ASN A 256 13.05 5.90 14.98
CA ASN A 256 12.05 5.34 15.87
C ASN A 256 12.63 5.28 17.28
N ALA A 257 12.05 6.06 18.20
CA ALA A 257 12.46 6.14 19.59
C ALA A 257 11.35 5.63 20.52
N ARG A 258 11.69 4.75 21.45
CA ARG A 258 10.83 4.31 22.54
C ARG A 258 11.42 4.77 23.87
N PRO A 259 11.09 5.99 24.36
CA PRO A 259 11.61 6.52 25.63
C PRO A 259 11.18 5.68 26.84
N ASN A 260 10.07 4.96 26.72
CA ASN A 260 9.53 4.04 27.70
C ASN A 260 8.72 2.95 26.96
N ALA A 261 8.17 1.97 27.69
CA ALA A 261 7.43 0.86 27.09
C ALA A 261 6.12 1.28 26.38
N SER A 262 5.49 2.37 26.82
CA SER A 262 4.17 2.82 26.34
C SER A 262 4.21 3.93 25.30
N THR A 263 5.38 4.47 24.97
CA THR A 263 5.53 5.61 24.05
C THR A 263 6.43 5.25 22.88
N LEU A 264 5.97 5.49 21.66
CA LEU A 264 6.78 5.50 20.46
C LEU A 264 6.76 6.92 19.85
N VAL A 265 7.93 7.43 19.52
CA VAL A 265 8.12 8.62 18.69
C VAL A 265 8.72 8.18 17.37
N VAL A 266 8.10 8.60 16.27
CA VAL A 266 8.57 8.44 14.90
C VAL A 266 8.96 9.82 14.38
N ALA A 267 10.12 9.95 13.77
CA ALA A 267 10.50 11.13 13.01
C ALA A 267 11.17 10.69 11.72
N GLY A 268 11.09 11.50 10.67
CA GLY A 268 11.85 11.21 9.47
C GLY A 268 11.88 12.30 8.42
N LEU A 269 12.82 12.13 7.50
CA LEU A 269 13.02 12.93 6.30
C LEU A 269 12.81 12.06 5.08
N LEU A 270 12.15 12.61 4.05
CA LEU A 270 11.89 11.96 2.76
C LEU A 270 12.31 12.91 1.64
N LEU A 271 12.92 12.34 0.61
CA LEU A 271 13.41 13.03 -0.59
C LEU A 271 13.13 12.12 -1.78
N GLY A 272 12.74 12.70 -2.92
CA GLY A 272 12.51 11.89 -4.10
C GLY A 272 12.36 12.68 -5.38
N VAL A 273 12.44 11.96 -6.49
CA VAL A 273 12.15 12.45 -7.83
C VAL A 273 11.37 11.36 -8.54
N ASP A 274 10.16 11.69 -8.98
CA ASP A 274 9.37 10.87 -9.89
C ASP A 274 9.39 11.57 -11.27
N GLU A 275 9.80 10.85 -12.31
CA GLU A 275 9.89 11.31 -13.69
C GLU A 275 9.03 10.41 -14.60
N GLU A 276 8.14 11.04 -15.34
CA GLU A 276 7.23 10.43 -16.30
C GLU A 276 7.49 11.02 -17.68
N GLU A 277 7.79 10.17 -18.66
CA GLU A 277 7.84 10.54 -20.07
C GLU A 277 6.75 9.78 -20.82
N VAL A 278 5.89 10.53 -21.53
CA VAL A 278 4.84 9.99 -22.41
C VAL A 278 5.17 10.41 -23.83
N ILE A 279 5.29 9.44 -24.72
CA ILE A 279 5.36 9.64 -26.16
C ILE A 279 3.98 9.26 -26.71
N ASP A 280 3.26 10.23 -27.26
CA ASP A 280 1.91 9.99 -27.79
C ASP A 280 1.91 9.42 -29.22
N ALA A 281 0.72 9.11 -29.73
CA ALA A 281 0.51 8.53 -31.06
C ALA A 281 1.12 9.35 -32.22
N THR A 282 1.36 10.65 -32.02
CA THR A 282 1.95 11.55 -33.02
C THR A 282 3.46 11.71 -32.88
N GLY A 283 4.06 11.08 -31.86
CA GLY A 283 5.47 11.22 -31.53
C GLY A 283 5.80 12.47 -30.69
N VAL A 284 4.80 13.22 -30.23
CA VAL A 284 5.01 14.34 -29.31
C VAL A 284 5.39 13.80 -27.94
N VAL A 285 6.51 14.29 -27.42
CA VAL A 285 7.03 13.92 -26.09
C VAL A 285 6.51 14.90 -25.06
N ARG A 286 5.86 14.36 -24.02
CA ARG A 286 5.44 15.09 -22.82
C ARG A 286 6.22 14.54 -21.64
N ARG A 287 6.77 15.44 -20.83
CA ARG A 287 7.50 15.09 -19.60
C ARG A 287 6.81 15.70 -18.40
N HIS A 288 6.64 14.90 -17.35
CA HIS A 288 6.15 15.34 -16.07
C HIS A 288 7.14 14.90 -15.00
N ARG A 289 7.66 15.86 -14.24
CA ARG A 289 8.71 15.64 -13.24
C ARG A 289 8.24 16.21 -11.92
N VAL A 290 8.24 15.38 -10.88
CA VAL A 290 7.86 15.74 -9.51
C VAL A 290 9.07 15.54 -8.61
N VAL A 291 9.69 16.63 -8.17
CA VAL A 291 10.76 16.62 -7.19
C VAL A 291 10.15 16.81 -5.80
N GLN A 292 10.15 15.74 -5.01
CA GLN A 292 9.84 15.79 -3.59
C GLN A 292 11.02 16.41 -2.83
N MET A 293 10.87 17.70 -2.52
CA MET A 293 11.74 18.46 -1.64
C MET A 293 11.69 17.90 -0.20
N PRO A 294 12.68 18.22 0.67
CA PRO A 294 12.80 17.67 2.02
C PRO A 294 11.47 17.67 2.80
N THR A 295 10.83 16.51 2.82
CA THR A 295 9.51 16.30 3.44
C THR A 295 9.75 15.74 4.83
N THR A 296 9.22 16.41 5.85
CA THR A 296 9.39 16.01 7.24
C THR A 296 8.13 15.31 7.74
N VAL A 297 8.35 14.21 8.47
CA VAL A 297 7.31 13.47 9.18
C VAL A 297 7.66 13.44 10.66
N GLY A 298 6.69 13.67 11.52
CA GLY A 298 6.80 13.51 12.97
C GLY A 298 5.52 12.91 13.51
N GLY A 299 5.63 11.86 14.33
CA GLY A 299 4.51 11.17 14.92
C GLY A 299 4.80 10.70 16.34
N ILE A 300 3.76 10.64 17.16
CA ILE A 300 3.82 10.07 18.51
C ILE A 300 2.64 9.11 18.70
N GLU A 301 2.93 7.97 19.30
CA GLU A 301 1.98 6.97 19.76
C GLU A 301 2.17 6.80 21.28
N VAL A 302 1.09 6.97 22.04
CA VAL A 302 1.06 6.79 23.50
C VAL A 302 0.01 5.73 23.84
N GLN A 303 0.42 4.69 24.55
CA GLN A 303 -0.44 3.63 25.05
C GLN A 303 -0.82 3.89 26.52
N ALA A 304 -2.12 3.97 26.79
CA ALA A 304 -2.70 4.11 28.12
C ALA A 304 -3.57 2.87 28.41
N GLY A 305 -2.95 1.84 28.99
CA GLY A 305 -3.60 0.55 29.22
C GLY A 305 -3.93 -0.17 27.90
N SER A 306 -5.21 -0.45 27.67
CA SER A 306 -5.72 -1.03 26.42
C SER A 306 -5.90 -0.01 25.29
N MET A 307 -5.88 1.29 25.57
CA MET A 307 -6.07 2.33 24.55
C MET A 307 -4.72 2.83 24.03
N SER A 308 -4.63 3.15 22.74
CA SER A 308 -3.54 3.93 22.15
C SER A 308 -4.06 5.19 21.47
N ILE A 309 -3.32 6.29 21.62
CA ILE A 309 -3.59 7.57 20.96
C ILE A 309 -2.40 7.89 20.09
N ARG A 310 -2.66 8.30 18.85
CA ARG A 310 -1.63 8.58 17.84
C ARG A 310 -1.87 9.94 17.22
N VAL A 311 -0.81 10.73 17.11
CA VAL A 311 -0.82 12.02 16.42
C VAL A 311 0.36 12.05 15.46
N GLY A 312 0.09 12.37 14.20
CA GLY A 312 1.07 12.46 13.14
C GLY A 312 0.97 13.80 12.42
N ILE A 313 2.11 14.35 12.03
CA ILE A 313 2.26 15.57 11.24
C ILE A 313 3.21 15.27 10.09
N ARG A 314 2.84 15.72 8.89
CA ARG A 314 3.64 15.63 7.68
C ARG A 314 3.65 16.97 6.97
N HIS A 315 4.84 17.54 6.79
CA HIS A 315 5.05 18.71 5.94
C HIS A 315 5.69 18.23 4.63
N CYS A 316 4.93 18.32 3.54
CA CYS A 316 5.40 18.05 2.19
C CYS A 316 5.78 19.35 1.50
N ALA A 317 6.87 19.32 0.73
CA ALA A 317 7.17 20.31 -0.28
C ALA A 317 7.45 19.59 -1.60
N GLY A 318 6.89 20.10 -2.70
CA GLY A 318 7.05 19.52 -4.02
C GLY A 318 7.24 20.60 -5.08
N TRP A 319 8.22 20.41 -5.94
CA TRP A 319 8.36 21.17 -7.18
C TRP A 319 7.97 20.27 -8.34
N VAL A 320 7.13 20.80 -9.22
CA VAL A 320 6.53 20.09 -10.34
C VAL A 320 6.87 20.83 -11.61
N GLN A 321 7.50 20.11 -12.54
CA GLN A 321 7.82 20.58 -13.88
C GLN A 321 7.02 19.77 -14.90
N ARG A 322 6.46 20.45 -15.90
CA ARG A 322 5.72 19.87 -17.02
C ARG A 322 6.25 20.45 -18.31
N THR A 323 6.78 19.60 -19.19
CA THR A 323 7.25 20.02 -20.51
C THR A 323 6.42 19.34 -21.59
N ALA A 324 5.84 20.13 -22.48
CA ALA A 324 5.15 19.65 -23.67
C ALA A 324 5.46 20.59 -24.84
N GLU A 325 5.78 20.03 -26.01
CA GLU A 325 6.03 20.79 -27.24
C GLU A 325 7.09 21.91 -27.11
N GLY A 326 8.06 21.73 -26.20
CA GLY A 326 9.11 22.71 -25.91
C GLY A 326 8.71 23.84 -24.94
N VAL A 327 7.45 23.91 -24.53
CA VAL A 327 6.99 24.79 -23.44
C VAL A 327 7.16 24.06 -22.11
N THR A 328 7.71 24.74 -21.11
CA THR A 328 7.87 24.21 -19.75
C THR A 328 7.08 25.07 -18.76
N ASP A 329 6.17 24.44 -18.03
CA ASP A 329 5.43 24.96 -16.89
C ASP A 329 6.06 24.44 -15.59
N GLU A 330 6.15 25.30 -14.58
CA GLU A 330 6.77 24.99 -13.30
C GLU A 330 5.92 25.52 -12.14
N SER A 331 5.68 24.66 -11.15
CA SER A 331 4.94 25.02 -9.94
C SER A 331 5.61 24.47 -8.70
N PHE A 332 5.54 25.24 -7.61
CA PHE A 332 5.96 24.82 -6.28
C PHE A 332 4.76 24.79 -5.36
N SER A 333 4.63 23.75 -4.54
CA SER A 333 3.60 23.65 -3.52
C SER A 333 4.18 23.13 -2.21
N THR A 334 3.63 23.63 -1.10
CA THR A 334 3.84 23.11 0.25
C THR A 334 2.48 22.80 0.86
N HIS A 335 2.40 21.71 1.62
CA HIS A 335 1.19 21.34 2.35
C HIS A 335 1.54 20.66 3.67
N LEU A 336 0.79 21.03 4.71
CA LEU A 336 0.87 20.45 6.05
C LEU A 336 -0.36 19.56 6.28
N VAL A 337 -0.13 18.28 6.52
CA VAL A 337 -1.17 17.31 6.86
C VAL A 337 -0.97 16.88 8.32
N SER A 338 -2.06 16.82 9.07
CA SER A 338 -2.10 16.24 10.40
C SER A 338 -3.10 15.09 10.41
N HIS A 339 -2.75 14.04 11.16
CA HIS A 339 -3.53 12.84 11.36
C HIS A 339 -3.66 12.57 12.86
N VAL A 340 -4.83 12.09 13.28
CA VAL A 340 -5.04 11.58 14.64
C VAL A 340 -5.70 10.22 14.53
N GLY A 341 -5.19 9.24 15.24
CA GLY A 341 -5.72 7.88 15.28
C GLY A 341 -5.91 7.40 16.71
N VAL A 342 -6.86 6.49 16.89
CA VAL A 342 -7.12 5.82 18.17
C VAL A 342 -7.06 4.33 17.93
N GLY A 343 -6.43 3.61 18.85
CA GLY A 343 -6.43 2.16 18.88
C GLY A 343 -6.96 1.61 20.20
N PHE A 344 -7.53 0.41 20.14
CA PHE A 344 -7.93 -0.38 21.30
C PHE A 344 -7.36 -1.78 21.15
N ARG A 345 -6.71 -2.28 22.20
CA ARG A 345 -6.06 -3.58 22.23
C ARG A 345 -6.68 -4.48 23.30
N PHE A 346 -7.13 -5.66 22.87
CA PHE A 346 -7.80 -6.68 23.66
C PHE A 346 -7.00 -7.99 23.55
N GLY A 347 -5.99 -8.16 24.40
CA GLY A 347 -5.05 -9.28 24.28
C GLY A 347 -4.26 -9.21 22.98
N ASP A 348 -4.44 -10.21 22.11
CA ASP A 348 -3.76 -10.36 20.82
C ASP A 348 -4.52 -9.68 19.66
N VAL A 349 -5.70 -9.09 19.92
CA VAL A 349 -6.50 -8.32 18.95
C VAL A 349 -6.24 -6.83 19.13
N ALA A 350 -5.99 -6.11 18.05
CA ALA A 350 -6.05 -4.64 17.99
C ALA A 350 -7.13 -4.17 17.00
N VAL A 351 -7.86 -3.13 17.40
CA VAL A 351 -8.75 -2.35 16.56
C VAL A 351 -8.16 -0.95 16.46
N ASP A 352 -7.77 -0.53 15.25
CA ASP A 352 -7.22 0.80 15.00
C ASP A 352 -8.11 1.57 14.02
N GLY A 353 -8.36 2.85 14.30
CA GLY A 353 -9.13 3.73 13.43
C GLY A 353 -8.51 5.13 13.31
N LEU A 354 -8.63 5.71 12.12
CA LEU A 354 -8.22 7.09 11.84
C LEU A 354 -9.40 8.04 12.07
N LEU A 355 -9.22 9.08 12.89
CA LEU A 355 -10.30 10.02 13.22
C LEU A 355 -10.56 10.98 12.05
N ARG A 356 -11.84 11.33 11.84
CA ARG A 356 -12.23 12.35 10.86
C ARG A 356 -11.66 13.72 11.24
N LYS A 357 -10.98 14.37 10.29
CA LYS A 357 -10.32 15.69 10.46
C LYS A 357 -11.29 16.83 10.83
N GLN A 358 -12.58 16.69 10.49
CA GLN A 358 -13.65 17.64 10.85
C GLN A 358 -13.99 17.61 12.35
N ILE A 359 -14.00 16.44 12.99
CA ILE A 359 -14.34 16.28 14.42
C ILE A 359 -13.36 17.07 15.31
N LEU A 360 -12.11 17.24 14.87
CA LEU A 360 -11.09 18.04 15.57
C LEU A 360 -11.30 19.57 15.45
N ARG A 361 -12.22 20.04 14.60
CA ARG A 361 -12.55 21.47 14.41
C ARG A 361 -13.83 21.89 15.13
N ASP A 362 -14.78 20.98 15.34
CA ASP A 362 -16.14 21.32 15.75
C ASP A 362 -16.38 21.31 17.28
N GLY A 363 -15.31 21.24 18.09
CA GLY A 363 -15.38 21.36 19.54
C GLY A 363 -15.95 20.12 20.25
N PRO A 364 -16.52 20.26 21.47
CA PRO A 364 -16.80 19.13 22.37
C PRO A 364 -18.02 18.27 21.97
N TYR A 365 -18.59 18.45 20.78
CA TYR A 365 -19.78 17.73 20.33
C TYR A 365 -19.40 16.38 19.69
N LEU A 366 -19.18 15.38 20.54
CA LEU A 366 -18.88 13.98 20.16
C LEU A 366 -20.01 13.26 19.38
N LEU A 367 -21.13 13.94 19.09
CA LEU A 367 -22.32 13.39 18.44
C LEU A 367 -22.97 14.41 17.49
N THR A 368 -22.25 14.84 16.45
CA THR A 368 -22.87 15.42 15.24
C THR A 368 -23.03 14.32 14.19
N GLY A 369 -24.15 13.60 14.29
CA GLY A 369 -24.59 12.73 13.20
C GLY A 369 -25.18 13.58 12.08
N ASP A 370 -24.37 13.90 11.07
CA ASP A 370 -24.91 14.32 9.78
C ASP A 370 -25.58 13.11 9.11
N ALA A 371 -26.78 13.30 8.56
CA ALA A 371 -27.72 12.20 8.33
C ALA A 371 -27.30 11.25 7.20
N ASP A 372 -26.46 11.72 6.27
CA ASP A 372 -26.10 11.00 5.05
C ASP A 372 -24.76 10.24 5.13
N GLU A 373 -23.84 10.57 6.05
CA GLU A 373 -22.51 9.90 6.16
C GLU A 373 -21.98 9.76 7.61
N GLY A 374 -22.72 9.12 8.52
CA GLY A 374 -22.33 8.98 9.93
C GLY A 374 -21.05 8.16 10.20
N GLY A 375 -20.17 8.64 11.09
CA GLY A 375 -19.04 7.86 11.65
C GLY A 375 -17.95 8.67 12.35
N LEU A 376 -17.38 8.15 13.45
CA LEU A 376 -16.24 8.73 14.17
C LEU A 376 -14.91 8.61 13.39
N PHE A 377 -14.77 7.52 12.65
CA PHE A 377 -13.58 7.16 11.89
C PHE A 377 -13.77 7.39 10.39
N THR A 378 -12.68 7.63 9.65
CA THR A 378 -12.68 7.53 8.17
C THR A 378 -12.47 6.09 7.73
N ASN A 379 -11.63 5.35 8.46
CA ASN A 379 -11.16 4.00 8.16
C ASN A 379 -11.00 3.22 9.47
N LEU A 380 -11.16 1.91 9.40
CA LEU A 380 -11.08 0.99 10.54
C LEU A 380 -10.43 -0.32 10.11
N SER A 381 -9.45 -0.77 10.90
CA SER A 381 -8.71 -2.01 10.70
C SER A 381 -8.72 -2.86 11.96
N LEU A 382 -8.85 -4.17 11.78
CA LEU A 382 -8.82 -5.20 12.81
C LEU A 382 -7.61 -6.10 12.56
N THR A 383 -6.60 -6.01 13.42
CA THR A 383 -5.38 -6.81 13.32
C THR A 383 -5.32 -7.83 14.46
N TYR A 384 -5.05 -9.09 14.14
CA TYR A 384 -4.82 -10.17 15.08
C TYR A 384 -3.35 -10.61 15.00
N PHE A 385 -2.66 -10.61 16.13
CA PHE A 385 -1.24 -10.96 16.19
C PHE A 385 -1.05 -12.45 16.50
N LEU A 386 -0.03 -13.04 15.88
CA LEU A 386 0.22 -14.49 15.94
C LEU A 386 1.50 -14.88 16.72
N PHE A 387 2.25 -13.90 17.27
CA PHE A 387 3.54 -14.02 18.00
C PHE A 387 3.88 -12.74 18.81
N ASP A 388 4.52 -12.77 19.99
CA ASP A 388 5.34 -11.63 20.57
C ASP A 388 6.80 -11.78 20.12
#